data_AF-A0A3D5QCE7-F1
#
_entry.id   AF-A0A3D5QCE7-F1
#
_cell.length_a   1.000
_cell.length_b   1.000
_cell.length_c   1.000
_cell.angle_alpha   90.00
_cell.angle_beta   90.00
_cell.angle_gamma   90.00
#
_symmetry.space_group_name_H-M   'P 1'
#
loop_
_entity.id
_entity.type
_entity.pdbx_description
1 polymer ?
#
loop_
_entity_poly.entity_id
_entity_poly.type
_entity_poly.pdbx_seq_one_letter_code
_entity_poly.pdbx_strand_id
1 'polypeptide(L)'
;LGGALYINDFIRLASKAGFNDPRIMTSREIEITNKKVQNLVGNARFYSVKYRLFKIDGLEDACEDYGHVAIYKGGLKYSENKFILDEEHVFEKNKPERVCGNTALMLSESRFRNYFTIIGDFDEHFGAFEDCGGKIQCKEHVDNTDKGCCC
;
A
#
# COMPACT_ATOMS: atom_id res chain seq x y z
N LEU A 1 -2.68 -21.06 -11.52
CA LEU A 1 -3.35 -19.78 -11.83
C LEU A 1 -4.86 -19.81 -11.61
N GLY A 2 -5.56 -20.92 -11.81
CA GLY A 2 -7.03 -20.97 -11.68
C GLY A 2 -7.63 -20.65 -10.30
N GLY A 3 -6.82 -20.59 -9.23
CA GLY A 3 -7.27 -20.16 -7.90
C GLY A 3 -6.88 -18.72 -7.53
N ALA A 4 -6.30 -17.95 -8.47
CA ALA A 4 -5.96 -16.56 -8.21
C ALA A 4 -7.24 -15.72 -8.13
N LEU A 5 -7.35 -14.90 -7.08
CA LEU A 5 -8.47 -13.99 -6.91
C LEU A 5 -8.28 -12.76 -7.77
N TYR A 6 -9.39 -12.22 -8.28
CA TYR A 6 -9.43 -10.84 -8.73
C TYR A 6 -9.15 -9.91 -7.55
N ILE A 7 -8.34 -8.86 -7.76
CA ILE A 7 -7.86 -7.97 -6.69
C ILE A 7 -9.02 -7.40 -5.86
N ASN A 8 -10.08 -6.91 -6.52
CA ASN A 8 -11.22 -6.33 -5.80
C ASN A 8 -12.05 -7.38 -5.04
N ASP A 9 -12.06 -8.65 -5.47
CA ASP A 9 -12.66 -9.73 -4.68
C ASP A 9 -11.83 -10.00 -3.41
N PHE A 10 -10.50 -10.00 -3.53
CA PHE A 10 -9.61 -10.12 -2.38
C PHE A 10 -9.81 -8.99 -1.38
N ILE A 11 -9.86 -7.73 -1.82
CA ILE A 11 -10.10 -6.57 -0.93
C ILE A 11 -11.45 -6.68 -0.23
N ARG A 12 -12.51 -7.04 -0.96
CA ARG A 12 -13.84 -7.29 -0.36
C ARG A 12 -13.83 -8.43 0.66
N LEU A 13 -13.09 -9.51 0.41
CA LEU A 13 -12.94 -10.61 1.36
C LEU A 13 -12.14 -10.21 2.61
N ALA A 14 -11.08 -9.42 2.43
CA ALA A 14 -10.27 -8.90 3.54
C ALA A 14 -11.10 -8.00 4.45
N SER A 15 -11.87 -7.06 3.88
CA SER A 15 -12.79 -6.20 4.62
C SER A 15 -13.82 -7.00 5.40
N LYS A 16 -14.46 -8.02 4.78
CA LYS A 16 -15.38 -8.92 5.48
C LYS A 16 -14.74 -9.69 6.64
N ALA A 17 -13.43 -9.91 6.60
CA ALA A 17 -12.66 -10.55 7.67
C ALA A 17 -12.18 -9.56 8.75
N GLY A 18 -12.51 -8.27 8.62
CA GLY A 18 -12.13 -7.20 9.56
C GLY A 18 -10.81 -6.50 9.22
N PHE A 19 -10.34 -6.59 7.98
CA PHE A 19 -9.17 -5.86 7.49
C PHE A 19 -9.60 -4.78 6.50
N ASN A 20 -9.86 -3.56 6.99
CA ASN A 20 -10.50 -2.51 6.21
C ASN A 20 -9.54 -1.76 5.27
N ASP A 21 -8.23 -1.74 5.57
CA ASP A 21 -7.23 -1.05 4.73
C ASP A 21 -6.03 -1.98 4.41
N PRO A 22 -6.15 -2.89 3.42
CA PRO A 22 -5.04 -3.71 2.94
C PRO A 22 -4.03 -2.87 2.12
N ARG A 23 -2.77 -2.81 2.58
CA ARG A 23 -1.69 -2.05 1.91
C ARG A 23 -0.80 -2.93 1.04
N ILE A 24 -0.44 -2.47 -0.17
CA ILE A 24 0.52 -3.16 -1.04
C ILE A 24 1.94 -2.82 -0.58
N MET A 25 2.70 -3.84 -0.15
CA MET A 25 4.13 -3.71 0.15
C MET A 25 5.00 -3.74 -1.11
N THR A 26 4.67 -4.68 -2.00
CA THR A 26 5.35 -4.92 -3.27
C THR A 26 4.40 -5.65 -4.20
N SER A 27 4.37 -5.29 -5.47
CA SER A 27 3.67 -6.00 -6.53
C SER A 27 4.62 -6.29 -7.70
N ARG A 28 4.45 -7.44 -8.36
CA ARG A 28 5.13 -7.76 -9.62
C ARG A 28 4.22 -8.53 -10.54
N GLU A 29 4.27 -8.22 -11.82
CA GLU A 29 3.54 -8.98 -12.84
C GLU A 29 4.16 -10.38 -13.02
N ILE A 30 3.31 -11.36 -13.27
CA ILE A 30 3.67 -12.74 -13.59
C ILE A 30 3.39 -12.94 -15.07
N GLU A 31 4.45 -12.95 -15.87
CA GLU A 31 4.34 -13.27 -17.28
C GLU A 31 3.96 -14.74 -17.47
N ILE A 32 2.94 -14.98 -18.30
CA ILE A 32 2.54 -16.32 -18.70
C ILE A 32 3.19 -16.63 -20.02
N THR A 33 4.22 -17.46 -20.03
CA THR A 33 4.94 -17.84 -21.26
C THR A 33 4.35 -19.06 -21.97
N ASN A 34 3.52 -19.85 -21.28
CA ASN A 34 2.89 -21.03 -21.85
C ASN A 34 1.66 -20.66 -22.71
N LYS A 35 1.78 -20.85 -24.03
CA LYS A 35 0.70 -20.53 -25.00
C LYS A 35 -0.64 -21.20 -24.71
N LYS A 36 -0.65 -22.45 -24.22
CA LYS A 36 -1.92 -23.12 -23.87
C LYS A 36 -2.61 -22.41 -22.71
N VAL A 37 -1.84 -21.97 -21.73
CA VAL A 37 -2.35 -21.23 -20.58
C VAL A 37 -2.78 -19.83 -20.98
N GLN A 38 -1.99 -19.13 -21.81
CA GLN A 38 -2.37 -17.81 -22.37
C GLN A 38 -3.74 -17.87 -23.06
N ASN A 39 -3.97 -18.87 -23.92
CA ASN A 39 -5.25 -19.04 -24.61
C ASN A 39 -6.42 -19.30 -23.65
N LEU A 40 -6.18 -19.94 -22.50
CA LEU A 40 -7.22 -20.21 -21.50
C LEU A 40 -7.58 -18.98 -20.67
N VAL A 41 -6.60 -18.13 -20.34
CA VAL A 41 -6.80 -16.96 -19.48
C VAL A 41 -7.10 -15.67 -20.26
N GLY A 42 -6.93 -15.70 -21.58
CA GLY A 42 -7.16 -14.55 -22.45
C GLY A 42 -6.28 -13.36 -22.07
N ASN A 43 -6.90 -12.19 -21.88
CA ASN A 43 -6.22 -10.94 -21.56
C ASN A 43 -5.98 -10.74 -20.05
N ALA A 44 -6.24 -11.76 -19.21
CA ALA A 44 -6.03 -11.65 -17.77
C ALA A 44 -4.53 -11.51 -17.46
N ARG A 45 -4.18 -10.47 -16.70
CA ARG A 45 -2.84 -10.25 -16.14
C ARG A 45 -2.78 -10.75 -14.71
N PHE A 46 -1.68 -11.39 -14.35
CA PHE A 46 -1.51 -12.00 -13.03
C PHE A 46 -0.39 -11.28 -12.28
N TYR A 47 -0.55 -11.15 -10.97
CA TYR A 47 0.42 -10.45 -10.14
C TYR A 47 0.76 -11.27 -8.89
N SER A 48 2.02 -11.26 -8.51
CA SER A 48 2.48 -11.66 -7.18
C SER A 48 2.52 -10.41 -6.32
N VAL A 49 1.60 -10.32 -5.36
CA VAL A 49 1.43 -9.15 -4.50
C VAL A 49 1.70 -9.55 -3.05
N LYS A 50 2.51 -8.74 -2.36
CA LYS A 50 2.70 -8.82 -0.92
C LYS A 50 1.85 -7.74 -0.28
N TYR A 51 0.82 -8.15 0.47
CA TYR A 51 -0.01 -7.23 1.23
C TYR A 51 0.44 -7.15 2.69
N ARG A 52 0.15 -6.02 3.34
CA ARG A 52 0.18 -5.81 4.78
C ARG A 52 -1.23 -5.44 5.23
N LEU A 53 -1.81 -6.25 6.11
CA LEU A 53 -3.16 -6.05 6.63
C LEU A 53 -3.04 -5.79 8.14
N PHE A 54 -3.54 -4.64 8.58
CA PHE A 54 -3.65 -4.31 10.01
C PHE A 54 -5.05 -4.64 10.51
N LYS A 55 -5.11 -5.23 11.70
CA LYS A 55 -6.35 -5.39 12.45
C LYS A 55 -6.38 -4.32 13.53
N ILE A 56 -6.95 -3.17 13.19
CA ILE A 56 -7.08 -1.99 14.05
C ILE A 56 -8.52 -1.50 13.87
N ASP A 57 -9.20 -1.26 14.98
CA ASP A 57 -10.55 -0.71 14.97
C ASP A 57 -10.51 0.77 14.53
N GLY A 58 -11.50 1.22 13.76
CA GLY A 58 -11.56 2.60 13.27
C GLY A 58 -10.80 2.88 11.97
N LEU A 59 -10.18 1.87 11.34
CA LEU A 59 -9.70 2.02 9.96
C LEU A 59 -10.89 2.17 9.00
N GLU A 60 -10.89 3.28 8.28
CA GLU A 60 -11.87 3.64 7.25
C GLU A 60 -11.52 2.97 5.91
N ASP A 61 -12.46 2.92 4.97
CA ASP A 61 -12.24 2.36 3.63
C ASP A 61 -11.54 3.35 2.67
N ALA A 62 -11.59 4.65 2.99
CA ALA A 62 -10.94 5.72 2.25
C ALA A 62 -9.78 6.36 3.04
N CYS A 63 -8.88 7.03 2.32
CA CYS A 63 -7.85 7.85 2.94
C CYS A 63 -8.43 9.23 3.28
N GLU A 64 -8.78 9.44 4.54
CA GLU A 64 -9.32 10.72 5.03
C GLU A 64 -8.23 11.59 5.67
N ASP A 65 -8.29 12.90 5.42
CA ASP A 65 -7.37 13.91 5.95
C ASP A 65 -7.92 14.50 7.25
N TYR A 66 -7.15 14.34 8.33
CA TYR A 66 -7.39 14.94 9.65
C TYR A 66 -6.19 15.81 10.07
N GLY A 67 -5.32 16.21 9.12
CA GLY A 67 -4.17 17.05 9.38
C GLY A 67 -3.00 16.35 10.11
N HIS A 68 -3.00 15.02 10.13
CA HIS A 68 -1.98 14.25 10.86
C HIS A 68 -0.58 14.37 10.23
N VAL A 69 0.43 14.42 11.10
CA VAL A 69 1.85 14.36 10.75
C VAL A 69 2.52 13.22 11.49
N ALA A 70 3.28 12.39 10.77
CA ALA A 70 4.07 11.31 11.33
C ALA A 70 5.57 11.63 11.25
N ILE A 71 6.30 11.36 12.33
CA ILE A 71 7.76 11.48 12.41
C ILE A 71 8.33 10.14 12.83
N TYR A 72 9.14 9.52 11.97
CA TYR A 72 9.85 8.29 12.31
C TYR A 72 11.06 8.59 13.19
N LYS A 73 11.12 8.04 14.41
CA LYS A 73 12.20 8.26 15.37
C LYS A 73 13.45 7.41 15.10
N GLY A 74 13.36 6.43 14.21
CA GLY A 74 14.45 5.48 13.97
C GLY A 74 14.51 4.36 15.01
N GLY A 75 15.53 3.50 14.88
CA GLY A 75 15.83 2.47 15.87
C GLY A 75 15.05 1.15 15.74
N LEU A 76 14.17 1.02 14.74
CA LEU A 76 13.63 -0.28 14.35
C LEU A 76 14.75 -1.10 13.68
N LYS A 77 14.97 -2.32 14.16
CA LYS A 77 16.00 -3.22 13.62
C LYS A 77 15.82 -3.43 12.12
N TYR A 78 16.90 -3.29 11.35
CA TYR A 78 16.92 -3.34 9.88
C TYR A 78 16.17 -2.21 9.18
N SER A 79 15.83 -1.14 9.90
CA SER A 79 15.12 0.04 9.38
C SER A 79 15.56 1.29 10.14
N GLU A 80 16.80 1.35 10.63
CA GLU A 80 17.24 2.28 11.65
C GLU A 80 17.10 3.76 11.24
N ASN A 81 17.25 4.04 9.95
CA ASN A 81 17.22 5.39 9.36
C ASN A 81 16.02 5.64 8.43
N LYS A 82 15.34 4.57 7.99
CA LYS A 82 14.25 4.65 7.02
C LYS A 82 13.27 3.50 7.25
N PHE A 83 11.98 3.80 7.29
CA PHE A 83 10.92 2.81 7.44
C PHE A 83 9.99 2.84 6.22
N ILE A 84 9.64 1.65 5.72
CA ILE A 84 8.70 1.48 4.60
C ILE A 84 7.45 0.80 5.14
N LEU A 85 6.35 1.57 5.20
CA LEU A 85 5.05 1.05 5.62
C LEU A 85 4.42 0.23 4.49
N ASP A 86 4.47 0.75 3.27
CA ASP A 86 3.95 0.18 2.03
C ASP A 86 4.63 0.85 0.81
N GLU A 87 4.17 0.59 -0.43
CA GLU A 87 4.79 1.15 -1.65
C GLU A 87 4.74 2.68 -1.75
N GLU A 88 3.87 3.35 -0.99
CA GLU A 88 3.61 4.79 -1.10
C GLU A 88 4.10 5.55 0.15
N HIS A 89 4.20 4.87 1.29
CA HIS A 89 4.55 5.47 2.57
C HIS A 89 5.96 5.09 3.00
N VAL A 90 6.86 6.05 2.81
CA VAL A 90 8.27 5.93 3.13
C VAL A 90 8.68 7.04 4.08
N PHE A 91 9.13 6.67 5.28
CA PHE A 91 9.47 7.61 6.34
C PHE A 91 10.97 7.63 6.60
N GLU A 92 11.60 8.79 6.43
CA GLU A 92 12.98 9.02 6.82
C GLU A 92 13.07 9.42 8.29
N LYS A 93 14.13 9.00 8.97
CA LYS A 93 14.33 9.29 10.39
C LYS A 93 14.34 10.80 10.63
N ASN A 94 13.56 11.24 11.62
CA ASN A 94 13.39 12.62 12.07
C ASN A 94 12.80 13.57 11.02
N LYS A 95 12.35 13.07 9.87
CA LYS A 95 11.66 13.88 8.86
C LYS A 95 10.14 13.80 9.07
N PRO A 96 9.43 14.92 9.25
CA PRO A 96 7.98 14.93 9.33
C PRO A 96 7.38 14.69 7.94
N GLU A 97 6.33 13.86 7.90
CA GLU A 97 5.55 13.57 6.68
C GLU A 97 4.05 13.66 7.02
N ARG A 98 3.26 14.28 6.14
CA ARG A 98 1.80 14.26 6.29
C ARG A 98 1.25 12.88 6.00
N VAL A 99 0.22 12.48 6.73
CA VAL A 99 -0.40 11.17 6.59
C VAL A 99 -1.92 11.26 6.75
N CYS A 100 -2.65 10.38 6.09
CA CYS A 100 -4.09 10.20 6.32
C CYS A 100 -4.36 9.58 7.70
N GLY A 101 -5.63 9.65 8.14
CA GLY A 101 -6.10 9.09 9.41
C GLY A 101 -5.77 7.60 9.57
N ASN A 102 -6.01 6.79 8.53
CA ASN A 102 -5.67 5.37 8.55
C ASN A 102 -4.17 5.12 8.77
N THR A 103 -3.30 5.84 8.06
CA THR A 103 -1.85 5.71 8.23
C THR A 103 -1.43 6.17 9.63
N ALA A 104 -2.02 7.23 10.18
CA ALA A 104 -1.79 7.65 11.55
C ALA A 104 -2.12 6.52 12.54
N LEU A 105 -3.30 5.90 12.42
CA LEU A 105 -3.71 4.74 13.23
C LEU A 105 -2.79 3.54 13.06
N MET A 106 -2.36 3.20 11.84
CA MET A 106 -1.43 2.09 11.61
C MET A 106 -0.09 2.30 12.34
N LEU A 107 0.39 3.54 12.41
CA LEU A 107 1.66 3.88 13.05
C LEU A 107 1.51 4.01 14.58
N SER A 108 0.39 4.54 15.08
CA SER A 108 0.14 4.73 16.51
C SER A 108 -0.44 3.50 17.21
N GLU A 109 -1.31 2.71 16.57
CA GLU A 109 -2.05 1.60 17.20
C GLU A 109 -1.48 0.21 16.90
N SER A 110 -0.25 0.14 16.39
CA SER A 110 0.44 -1.12 16.14
C SER A 110 1.78 -1.21 16.88
N ARG A 111 2.53 -2.30 16.62
CA ARG A 111 3.91 -2.46 17.11
C ARG A 111 4.87 -1.32 16.71
N PHE A 112 4.46 -0.45 15.79
CA PHE A 112 5.27 0.70 15.36
C PHE A 112 5.15 1.91 16.28
N ARG A 113 4.19 1.95 17.21
CA ARG A 113 3.93 3.06 18.14
C ARG A 113 5.20 3.66 18.73
N ASN A 114 6.08 2.81 19.26
CA ASN A 114 7.28 3.25 19.96
C ASN A 114 8.33 3.88 19.05
N TYR A 115 8.23 3.71 17.73
CA TYR A 115 9.15 4.23 16.74
C TYR A 115 8.64 5.47 16.01
N PHE A 116 7.40 5.90 16.27
CA PHE A 116 6.82 7.08 15.65
C PHE A 116 6.42 8.13 16.69
N THR A 117 6.38 9.38 16.26
CA THR A 117 5.63 10.46 16.90
C THR A 117 4.54 10.87 15.92
N ILE A 118 3.29 10.83 16.37
CA ILE A 118 2.14 11.30 15.59
C ILE A 118 1.66 12.62 16.20
N ILE A 119 1.46 13.61 15.35
CA ILE A 119 0.95 14.94 15.71
C ILE A 119 -0.40 15.11 15.02
N GLY A 120 -1.41 15.59 15.76
CA GLY A 120 -2.79 15.69 15.31
C GLY A 120 -3.74 14.81 16.13
N ASP A 121 -5.02 15.00 15.91
CA ASP A 121 -6.13 14.22 16.45
C ASP A 121 -7.21 14.06 15.37
N PHE A 122 -8.35 13.45 15.74
CA PHE A 122 -9.46 13.20 14.83
C PHE A 122 -10.61 14.21 15.00
N ASP A 123 -10.37 15.37 15.63
CA ASP A 123 -11.44 16.32 15.97
C ASP A 123 -11.90 17.15 14.76
N GLU A 124 -11.02 17.41 13.79
CA GLU A 124 -11.31 18.17 12.58
C GLU A 124 -10.98 17.36 11.31
N HIS A 125 -11.98 17.21 10.43
CA HIS A 125 -11.87 16.51 9.15
C HIS A 125 -11.72 17.51 8.01
N PHE A 126 -10.67 17.37 7.21
CA PHE A 126 -10.34 18.25 6.08
C PHE A 126 -10.76 17.69 4.72
N GLY A 127 -11.47 16.55 4.70
CA GLY A 127 -11.88 15.86 3.48
C GLY A 127 -10.95 14.72 3.08
N ALA A 128 -10.98 14.33 1.81
CA ALA A 128 -10.15 13.23 1.31
C ALA A 128 -8.66 13.64 1.26
N PHE A 129 -7.78 12.75 1.68
CA PHE A 129 -6.33 12.93 1.58
C PHE A 129 -5.87 12.57 0.16
N GLU A 130 -5.71 13.58 -0.71
CA GLU A 130 -5.43 13.39 -2.15
C GLU A 130 -4.10 12.67 -2.45
N ASP A 131 -3.12 12.76 -1.55
CA ASP A 131 -1.76 12.20 -1.72
C ASP A 131 -1.58 10.79 -1.11
N CYS A 132 -2.65 10.16 -0.65
CA CYS A 132 -2.63 8.79 -0.14
C CYS A 132 -3.17 7.95 -1.28
N GLY A 133 -2.34 7.13 -1.93
CA GLY A 133 -2.68 6.43 -3.17
C GLY A 133 -3.74 5.35 -2.97
N GLY A 134 -4.97 5.81 -2.71
CA GLY A 134 -6.19 5.05 -2.49
C GLY A 134 -6.68 4.27 -3.71
N LYS A 135 -5.83 4.11 -4.72
CA LYS A 135 -6.04 3.14 -5.78
C LYS A 135 -5.04 2.02 -5.54
N ILE A 136 -5.50 0.96 -4.88
CA ILE A 136 -4.82 -0.35 -4.85
C ILE A 136 -4.74 -0.86 -6.29
N GLN A 137 -3.72 -0.43 -7.01
CA GLN A 137 -3.42 -0.85 -8.36
C GLN A 137 -2.01 -1.41 -8.36
N CYS A 138 -1.87 -2.66 -8.79
CA CYS A 138 -0.55 -3.19 -9.11
C CYS A 138 0.04 -2.34 -10.24
N LYS A 139 1.27 -1.86 -10.06
CA LYS A 139 1.95 -1.07 -11.09
C LYS A 139 2.11 -1.91 -12.36
N GLU A 140 1.86 -1.29 -13.50
CA GLU A 140 2.15 -1.91 -14.79
C GLU A 140 3.66 -1.93 -15.02
N HIS A 141 4.19 -3.03 -15.55
CA HIS A 141 5.56 -3.05 -16.03
C HIS A 141 5.61 -2.29 -17.36
N VAL A 142 6.25 -1.12 -17.38
CA VAL A 142 6.59 -0.44 -18.64
C VAL A 142 7.85 -1.11 -19.19
N ASP A 143 7.67 -2.03 -20.13
CA ASP A 143 8.79 -2.55 -20.91
C ASP A 143 9.33 -1.42 -21.78
N ASN A 144 10.47 -0.88 -21.37
CA ASN A 144 11.23 0.08 -22.17
C ASN A 144 11.90 -0.68 -23.33
N THR A 145 11.07 -1.10 -24.29
CA THR A 145 11.50 -1.59 -25.61
C THR A 145 11.49 -0.43 -26.58
N ASP A 146 12.32 0.57 -26.30
CA ASP A 146 12.77 1.47 -27.36
C ASP A 146 13.64 0.66 -28.31
N LYS A 147 12.95 0.16 -29.34
CA LYS A 147 13.54 -0.34 -30.58
C LYS A 147 14.51 0.72 -31.10
N GLY A 148 15.77 0.35 -31.25
CA GLY A 148 16.64 1.05 -32.18
C GLY A 148 16.04 1.04 -33.58
N CYS A 149 16.11 2.18 -34.27
CA CYS A 149 16.44 2.23 -35.68
C CYS A 149 16.88 3.65 -36.08
N CYS A 150 17.84 3.68 -36.99
CA CYS A 150 18.59 4.79 -37.53
C CYS A 150 17.75 5.89 -38.22
N CYS A 151 18.29 7.10 -38.22
CA CYS A 151 18.65 7.87 -39.41
C CYS A 151 19.82 8.80 -39.05
#